data_AF-A0A955YUF9-F1
#
_entry.id   AF-A0A955YUF9-F1
#
_cell.length_a   1.000
_cell.length_b   1.000
_cell.length_c   1.000
_cell.angle_alpha   90.00
_cell.angle_beta   90.00
_cell.angle_gamma   90.00
#
_symmetry.space_group_name_H-M   'P 1'
#
loop_
_entity.id
_entity.type
_entity.pdbx_description
1 polymer ?
#
loop_
_entity_poly.entity_id
_entity_poly.type
_entity_poly.pdbx_seq_one_letter_code
_entity_poly.pdbx_strand_id
1 'polypeptide(L)'
;RITGTRKTTPGLRVLERYAVRCGGGHNHREDLSSSVLIKDNHIAAAGGVRQAVERARSHAPHTSRIECEVDTVEQLDEALAAGADALLLDNFNDSDLVSLVQRVDGRALIEVSGGITAERVPRIAQAGVHVISVGALTHSAPAMDIALDWS
;
A
#
# COMPACT_ATOMS: atom_id res chain seq x y z
N ARG A 1 3.42 -1.32 -10.04
CA ARG A 1 4.37 -2.22 -9.33
C ARG A 1 3.57 -3.14 -8.41
N ILE A 2 3.99 -4.39 -8.20
CA ILE A 2 3.41 -5.27 -7.16
C ILE A 2 4.27 -5.17 -5.91
N THR A 3 3.66 -5.03 -4.73
CA THR A 3 4.38 -4.96 -3.45
C THR A 3 3.86 -5.96 -2.42
N GLY A 4 4.75 -6.44 -1.54
CA GLY A 4 4.36 -7.14 -0.31
C GLY A 4 3.91 -6.16 0.79
N THR A 5 3.43 -6.66 1.93
CA THR A 5 2.88 -5.81 3.01
C THR A 5 3.60 -5.98 4.35
N ARG A 6 2.98 -5.50 5.44
CA ARG A 6 3.38 -5.81 6.82
C ARG A 6 2.77 -7.11 7.39
N LYS A 7 1.89 -7.77 6.62
CA LYS A 7 1.25 -9.04 6.97
C LYS A 7 2.20 -10.21 6.64
N THR A 8 3.25 -10.32 7.43
CA THR A 8 4.34 -11.31 7.28
C THR A 8 4.37 -12.29 8.44
N THR A 9 4.94 -13.46 8.25
CA THR A 9 5.15 -14.40 9.36
C THR A 9 6.07 -13.77 10.42
N PRO A 10 5.68 -13.76 11.71
CA PRO A 10 6.51 -13.20 12.78
C PRO A 10 7.92 -13.80 12.77
N GLY A 11 8.95 -12.93 12.81
CA GLY A 11 10.36 -13.34 12.78
C GLY A 11 10.93 -13.63 11.39
N LEU A 12 10.11 -13.85 10.35
CA LEU A 12 10.58 -14.25 9.00
C LEU A 12 10.48 -13.14 7.95
N ARG A 13 10.09 -11.92 8.36
CA ARG A 13 9.87 -10.78 7.47
C ARG A 13 11.00 -10.50 6.48
N VAL A 14 12.25 -10.61 6.91
CA VAL A 14 13.42 -10.37 6.03
C VAL A 14 13.48 -11.40 4.90
N LEU A 15 13.22 -12.67 5.21
CA LEU A 15 13.19 -13.76 4.24
C LEU A 15 12.00 -13.62 3.29
N GLU A 16 10.82 -13.34 3.80
CA GLU A 16 9.61 -13.17 2.98
C GLU A 16 9.72 -11.96 2.03
N ARG A 17 10.27 -10.83 2.49
CA ARG A 17 10.57 -9.67 1.63
C ARG A 17 11.61 -9.98 0.56
N TYR A 18 12.58 -10.85 0.88
CA TYR A 18 13.53 -11.31 -0.12
C TYR A 18 12.82 -12.18 -1.17
N ALA A 19 11.99 -13.14 -0.75
CA ALA A 19 11.20 -13.98 -1.65
C ALA A 19 10.29 -13.16 -2.58
N VAL A 20 9.62 -12.12 -2.08
CA VAL A 20 8.83 -11.18 -2.91
C VAL A 20 9.68 -10.56 -4.02
N ARG A 21 10.91 -10.11 -3.71
CA ARG A 21 11.83 -9.56 -4.72
C ARG A 21 12.30 -10.60 -5.72
N CYS A 22 12.59 -11.83 -5.25
CA CYS A 22 12.96 -12.94 -6.14
C CYS A 22 11.84 -13.25 -7.16
N GLY A 23 10.58 -13.10 -6.76
CA GLY A 23 9.42 -13.23 -7.65
C GLY A 23 9.15 -12.02 -8.55
N GLY A 24 10.03 -11.02 -8.59
CA GLY A 24 9.85 -9.78 -9.39
C GLY A 24 8.97 -8.71 -8.73
N GLY A 25 8.54 -8.93 -7.48
CA GLY A 25 7.84 -7.94 -6.68
C GLY A 25 8.77 -6.89 -6.09
N HIS A 26 8.18 -5.86 -5.50
CA HIS A 26 8.89 -4.81 -4.77
C HIS A 26 8.53 -4.85 -3.28
N ASN A 27 9.41 -4.28 -2.48
CA ASN A 27 9.15 -4.14 -1.06
C ASN A 27 8.44 -2.81 -0.79
N HIS A 28 7.33 -2.88 -0.06
CA HIS A 28 6.81 -1.72 0.67
C HIS A 28 7.78 -1.35 1.82
N ARG A 29 7.42 -0.35 2.61
CA ARG A 29 8.09 0.03 3.87
C ARG A 29 8.50 -1.18 4.71
N GLU A 30 9.71 -1.11 5.26
CA GLU A 30 10.29 -2.20 6.05
C GLU A 30 9.52 -2.37 7.34
N ASP A 31 9.35 -1.31 8.11
CA ASP A 31 8.67 -1.30 9.39
C ASP A 31 8.01 0.06 9.64
N LEU A 32 7.64 0.34 10.90
CA LEU A 32 7.02 1.61 11.29
C LEU A 32 8.01 2.79 11.34
N SER A 33 9.32 2.54 11.37
CA SER A 33 10.35 3.57 11.36
C SER A 33 10.73 4.03 9.95
N SER A 34 10.51 3.17 8.95
CA SER A 34 10.97 3.41 7.57
C SER A 34 10.16 4.43 6.76
N SER A 35 8.85 4.54 7.00
CA SER A 35 8.00 5.56 6.34
C SER A 35 6.69 5.78 7.09
N VAL A 36 6.09 6.96 6.88
CA VAL A 36 4.78 7.30 7.40
C VAL A 36 3.70 6.69 6.50
N LEU A 37 2.81 5.90 7.09
CA LEU A 37 1.55 5.47 6.48
C LEU A 37 0.46 5.66 7.53
N ILE A 38 -0.38 6.64 7.27
CA ILE A 38 -1.57 6.98 8.04
C ILE A 38 -2.65 5.96 7.70
N LYS A 39 -3.30 5.43 8.73
CA LYS A 39 -4.38 4.43 8.65
C LYS A 39 -5.66 5.02 9.23
N ASP A 40 -6.79 4.39 8.96
CA ASP A 40 -8.08 4.61 9.61
C ASP A 40 -8.00 5.02 11.10
N ASN A 41 -7.26 4.27 11.90
CA ASN A 41 -7.10 4.48 13.34
C ASN A 41 -6.37 5.78 13.67
N HIS A 42 -5.42 6.18 12.82
CA HIS A 42 -4.72 7.46 12.98
C HIS A 42 -5.62 8.64 12.60
N ILE A 43 -6.44 8.48 11.55
CA ILE A 43 -7.43 9.48 11.13
C ILE A 43 -8.44 9.71 12.24
N ALA A 44 -8.99 8.63 12.80
CA ALA A 44 -9.91 8.69 13.93
C ALA A 44 -9.28 9.36 15.16
N ALA A 45 -8.02 9.02 15.49
CA ALA A 45 -7.31 9.62 16.62
C ALA A 45 -6.94 11.11 16.40
N ALA A 46 -6.64 11.50 15.16
CA ALA A 46 -6.30 12.88 14.82
C ALA A 46 -7.53 13.80 14.69
N GLY A 47 -8.71 13.21 14.47
CA GLY A 47 -9.97 13.94 14.27
C GLY A 47 -10.23 14.33 12.81
N GLY A 48 -9.67 13.60 11.84
CA GLY A 48 -9.87 13.83 10.40
C GLY A 48 -8.62 13.63 9.56
N VAL A 49 -8.80 13.49 8.23
CA VAL A 49 -7.71 13.19 7.29
C VAL A 49 -6.74 14.35 7.20
N ARG A 50 -7.25 15.57 7.01
CA ARG A 50 -6.41 16.77 6.96
C ARG A 50 -5.53 16.91 8.20
N GLN A 51 -6.11 16.78 9.40
CA GLN A 51 -5.38 16.88 10.66
C GLN A 51 -4.31 15.79 10.79
N ALA A 52 -4.62 14.55 10.36
CA ALA A 52 -3.66 13.46 10.38
C ALA A 52 -2.45 13.74 9.46
N VAL A 53 -2.70 14.18 8.22
CA VAL A 53 -1.65 14.47 7.24
C VAL A 53 -0.79 15.67 7.67
N GLU A 54 -1.41 16.76 8.12
CA GLU A 54 -0.69 17.96 8.59
C GLU A 54 0.18 17.67 9.82
N ARG A 55 -0.35 16.92 10.80
CA ARG A 55 0.41 16.50 11.99
C ARG A 55 1.54 15.55 11.63
N ALA A 56 1.31 14.61 10.71
CA ALA A 56 2.36 13.75 10.23
C ALA A 56 3.47 14.57 9.54
N ARG A 57 3.10 15.56 8.72
CA ARG A 57 4.06 16.42 8.00
C ARG A 57 4.91 17.27 8.92
N SER A 58 4.36 17.76 10.02
CA SER A 58 5.12 18.57 10.98
C SER A 58 6.12 17.76 11.82
N HIS A 59 5.92 16.45 11.97
CA HIS A 59 6.78 15.58 12.79
C HIS A 59 7.72 14.67 11.98
N ALA A 60 7.34 14.33 10.75
CA ALA A 60 8.14 13.45 9.90
C ALA A 60 9.44 14.13 9.47
N PRO A 61 10.55 13.38 9.34
CA PRO A 61 11.74 13.88 8.68
C PRO A 61 11.41 14.38 7.28
N HIS A 62 12.06 15.47 6.84
CA HIS A 62 11.83 16.06 5.51
C HIS A 62 12.12 15.09 4.34
N THR A 63 12.86 14.01 4.59
CA THR A 63 13.16 12.94 3.62
C THR A 63 12.08 11.85 3.55
N SER A 64 11.16 11.81 4.51
CA SER A 64 10.13 10.77 4.60
C SER A 64 8.90 11.13 3.78
N ARG A 65 8.42 10.17 2.99
CA ARG A 65 7.11 10.27 2.36
C ARG A 65 5.98 10.01 3.36
N ILE A 66 4.85 10.67 3.14
CA ILE A 66 3.60 10.51 3.87
C ILE A 66 2.58 9.87 2.96
N GLU A 67 2.24 8.64 3.28
CA GLU A 67 1.15 7.91 2.64
C GLU A 67 -0.10 7.99 3.52
N CYS A 68 -1.26 8.20 2.91
CA CYS A 68 -2.54 8.19 3.62
C CYS A 68 -3.46 7.12 3.02
N GLU A 69 -3.94 6.22 3.88
CA GLU A 69 -5.07 5.36 3.55
C GLU A 69 -6.36 6.18 3.49
N VAL A 70 -7.16 5.94 2.46
CA VAL A 70 -8.46 6.58 2.24
C VAL A 70 -9.46 5.55 1.74
N ASP A 71 -10.71 5.68 2.16
CA ASP A 71 -11.83 4.80 1.77
C ASP A 71 -13.00 5.55 1.12
N THR A 72 -12.96 6.89 1.07
CA THR A 72 -13.91 7.72 0.33
C THR A 72 -13.23 8.75 -0.56
N VAL A 73 -14.00 9.26 -1.53
CA VAL A 73 -13.54 10.30 -2.46
C VAL A 73 -13.25 11.61 -1.72
N GLU A 74 -14.02 11.94 -0.70
CA GLU A 74 -13.85 13.12 0.13
C GLU A 74 -12.53 13.03 0.93
N GLN A 75 -12.24 11.87 1.51
CA GLN A 75 -10.97 11.64 2.20
C GLN A 75 -9.78 11.74 1.24
N LEU A 76 -9.92 11.21 0.02
CA LEU A 76 -8.90 11.35 -1.02
C LEU A 76 -8.60 12.83 -1.32
N ASP A 77 -9.64 13.65 -1.50
CA ASP A 77 -9.46 15.08 -1.74
C ASP A 77 -8.83 15.81 -0.56
N GLU A 78 -9.24 15.48 0.66
CA GLU A 78 -8.65 16.04 1.87
C GLU A 78 -7.17 15.70 2.00
N ALA A 79 -6.80 14.45 1.75
CA ALA A 79 -5.41 13.98 1.80
C ALA A 79 -4.55 14.67 0.72
N LEU A 80 -5.08 14.81 -0.51
CA LEU A 80 -4.41 15.54 -1.58
C LEU A 80 -4.21 17.01 -1.23
N ALA A 81 -5.25 17.69 -0.75
CA ALA A 81 -5.19 19.09 -0.37
C ALA A 81 -4.22 19.32 0.80
N ALA A 82 -4.11 18.36 1.73
CA ALA A 82 -3.16 18.40 2.84
C ALA A 82 -1.72 18.01 2.45
N GLY A 83 -1.48 17.59 1.20
CA GLY A 83 -0.14 17.31 0.68
C GLY A 83 0.40 15.92 1.03
N ALA A 84 -0.46 14.89 1.01
CA ALA A 84 0.00 13.50 1.04
C ALA A 84 0.83 13.15 -0.21
N ASP A 85 1.96 12.46 -0.04
CA ASP A 85 2.85 12.05 -1.14
C ASP A 85 2.34 10.81 -1.88
N ALA A 86 1.52 10.02 -1.19
CA ALA A 86 0.90 8.80 -1.70
C ALA A 86 -0.48 8.58 -1.06
N LEU A 87 -1.36 7.96 -1.83
CA LEU A 87 -2.70 7.58 -1.43
C LEU A 87 -2.84 6.07 -1.55
N LEU A 88 -3.26 5.43 -0.46
CA LEU A 88 -3.60 4.02 -0.44
C LEU A 88 -5.12 3.89 -0.46
N LEU A 89 -5.65 3.48 -1.60
CA LEU A 89 -7.08 3.28 -1.83
C LEU A 89 -7.48 1.94 -1.19
N ASP A 90 -8.21 2.01 -0.08
CA ASP A 90 -8.75 0.82 0.58
C ASP A 90 -10.21 0.61 0.18
N ASN A 91 -10.52 -0.61 -0.29
CA ASN A 91 -11.88 -1.05 -0.62
C ASN A 91 -12.67 -0.23 -1.67
N PHE A 92 -12.02 0.58 -2.51
CA PHE A 92 -12.68 1.17 -3.68
C PHE A 92 -13.06 0.11 -4.74
N ASN A 93 -14.16 0.34 -5.45
CA ASN A 93 -14.56 -0.51 -6.56
C ASN A 93 -13.58 -0.35 -7.74
N ASP A 94 -13.29 -1.45 -8.43
CA ASP A 94 -12.41 -1.45 -9.61
C ASP A 94 -12.89 -0.47 -10.71
N SER A 95 -14.21 -0.27 -10.82
CA SER A 95 -14.83 0.66 -11.78
C SER A 95 -14.45 2.12 -11.54
N ASP A 96 -14.15 2.48 -10.29
CA ASP A 96 -13.96 3.87 -9.90
C ASP A 96 -12.49 4.28 -10.05
N LEU A 97 -11.57 3.31 -10.09
CA LEU A 97 -10.13 3.52 -10.08
C LEU A 97 -9.64 4.46 -11.18
N VAL A 98 -10.14 4.35 -12.41
CA VAL A 98 -9.75 5.24 -13.52
C VAL A 98 -10.09 6.69 -13.19
N SER A 99 -11.29 6.94 -12.65
CA SER A 99 -11.72 8.28 -12.26
C SER A 99 -10.89 8.83 -11.10
N LEU A 100 -10.51 7.98 -10.14
CA LEU A 100 -9.68 8.37 -8.99
C LEU A 100 -8.25 8.71 -9.44
N VAL A 101 -7.68 7.92 -10.35
CA VAL A 101 -6.37 8.18 -10.94
C VAL A 101 -6.36 9.52 -11.69
N GLN A 102 -7.40 9.79 -12.49
CA GLN A 102 -7.57 11.09 -13.15
C GLN A 102 -7.73 12.25 -12.16
N ARG A 103 -8.48 12.05 -11.08
CA ARG A 103 -8.70 13.06 -10.03
C ARG A 103 -7.42 13.45 -9.29
N VAL A 104 -6.56 12.47 -9.02
CA VAL A 104 -5.24 12.70 -8.41
C VAL A 104 -4.34 13.51 -9.33
N ASP A 105 -4.44 13.31 -10.64
CA ASP A 105 -3.75 14.09 -11.68
C ASP A 105 -2.24 14.21 -11.43
N GLY A 106 -1.62 13.07 -11.08
CA GLY A 106 -0.18 12.99 -10.82
C GLY A 106 0.33 13.71 -9.55
N ARG A 107 -0.57 14.29 -8.73
CA ARG A 107 -0.18 15.01 -7.49
C ARG A 107 0.31 14.10 -6.37
N ALA A 108 -0.09 12.84 -6.39
CA ALA A 108 0.33 11.82 -5.44
C ALA A 108 0.49 10.45 -6.12
N LEU A 109 1.30 9.57 -5.54
CA LEU A 109 1.27 8.15 -5.93
C LEU A 109 -0.05 7.52 -5.52
N ILE A 110 -0.46 6.50 -6.26
CA ILE A 110 -1.69 5.75 -6.00
C ILE A 110 -1.33 4.29 -5.81
N GLU A 111 -1.64 3.80 -4.63
CA GLU A 111 -1.58 2.40 -4.26
C GLU A 111 -2.99 1.85 -4.09
N VAL A 112 -3.24 0.63 -4.56
CA VAL A 112 -4.46 -0.13 -4.27
C VAL A 112 -4.11 -1.32 -3.39
N SER A 113 -4.88 -1.50 -2.32
CA SER A 113 -4.75 -2.58 -1.35
C SER A 113 -6.12 -3.20 -1.05
N GLY A 114 -6.13 -4.30 -0.30
CA GLY A 114 -7.36 -4.96 0.16
C GLY A 114 -7.96 -5.90 -0.88
N GLY A 115 -8.14 -7.18 -0.53
CA GLY A 115 -8.79 -8.17 -1.39
C GLY A 115 -8.16 -8.32 -2.78
N ILE A 116 -6.83 -8.21 -2.89
CA ILE A 116 -6.14 -8.39 -4.17
C ILE A 116 -5.97 -9.88 -4.47
N THR A 117 -6.45 -10.28 -5.64
CA THR A 117 -6.26 -11.62 -6.21
C THR A 117 -5.52 -11.53 -7.54
N ALA A 118 -4.94 -12.65 -8.00
CA ALA A 118 -4.22 -12.69 -9.27
C ALA A 118 -5.11 -12.29 -10.45
N GLU A 119 -6.40 -12.64 -10.40
CA GLU A 119 -7.40 -12.33 -11.43
C GLU A 119 -7.79 -10.84 -11.42
N ARG A 120 -7.72 -10.18 -10.26
CA ARG A 120 -8.05 -8.77 -10.09
C ARG A 120 -6.92 -7.84 -10.54
N VAL A 121 -5.66 -8.29 -10.39
CA VAL A 121 -4.45 -7.48 -10.67
C VAL A 121 -4.46 -6.85 -12.06
N PRO A 122 -4.76 -7.56 -13.18
CA PRO A 122 -4.76 -6.95 -14.51
C PRO A 122 -5.71 -5.75 -14.63
N ARG A 123 -6.91 -5.85 -14.04
CA ARG A 123 -7.91 -4.76 -14.09
C ARG A 123 -7.45 -3.53 -13.32
N ILE A 124 -6.92 -3.73 -12.11
CA ILE A 124 -6.37 -2.65 -11.28
C ILE A 124 -5.19 -1.99 -12.01
N ALA A 125 -4.29 -2.79 -12.60
CA ALA A 125 -3.13 -2.26 -13.33
C ALA A 125 -3.54 -1.43 -14.55
N GLN A 126 -4.57 -1.86 -15.29
CA GLN A 126 -5.12 -1.12 -16.43
C GLN A 126 -5.72 0.23 -16.03
N ALA A 127 -6.16 0.41 -14.79
CA ALA A 127 -6.67 1.68 -14.31
C ALA A 127 -5.60 2.78 -14.17
N GLY A 128 -4.31 2.42 -14.28
CA GLY A 128 -3.19 3.37 -14.22
C GLY A 128 -2.66 3.64 -12.81
N VAL A 129 -2.94 2.76 -11.85
CA VAL A 129 -2.39 2.88 -10.49
C VAL A 129 -0.89 2.59 -10.48
N HIS A 130 -0.16 3.19 -9.54
CA HIS A 130 1.29 3.10 -9.48
C HIS A 130 1.74 1.82 -8.75
N VAL A 131 1.00 1.43 -7.71
CA VAL A 131 1.33 0.30 -6.83
C VAL A 131 0.08 -0.53 -6.54
N ILE A 132 0.25 -1.84 -6.45
CA ILE A 132 -0.76 -2.78 -5.98
C ILE A 132 -0.10 -3.59 -4.86
N SER A 133 -0.57 -3.45 -3.62
CA SER A 133 0.00 -4.18 -2.48
C SER A 133 -0.82 -5.41 -2.13
N VAL A 134 -0.13 -6.54 -2.05
CA VAL A 134 -0.76 -7.86 -1.98
C VAL A 134 -0.28 -8.57 -0.72
N GLY A 135 -1.12 -8.57 0.32
CA GLY A 135 -0.81 -9.27 1.56
C GLY A 135 -0.66 -10.79 1.38
N ALA A 136 -1.45 -11.37 0.48
CA ALA A 136 -1.48 -12.81 0.26
C ALA A 136 -0.15 -13.40 -0.22
N LEU A 137 0.75 -12.57 -0.77
CA LEU A 137 2.11 -12.98 -1.14
C LEU A 137 2.94 -13.48 0.05
N THR A 138 2.56 -13.11 1.27
CA THR A 138 3.29 -13.48 2.49
C THR A 138 2.43 -14.18 3.52
N HIS A 139 1.21 -13.71 3.81
CA HIS A 139 0.40 -14.34 4.86
C HIS A 139 -0.40 -15.58 4.41
N SER A 140 -0.45 -15.87 3.10
CA SER A 140 -1.24 -16.97 2.55
C SER A 140 -0.61 -17.62 1.32
N ALA A 141 0.70 -17.49 1.15
CA ALA A 141 1.41 -18.15 0.06
C ALA A 141 1.59 -19.65 0.40
N PRO A 142 1.19 -20.59 -0.47
CA PRO A 142 1.48 -22.00 -0.26
C PRO A 142 2.99 -22.24 -0.36
N ALA A 143 3.49 -23.22 0.38
CA ALA A 143 4.86 -23.68 0.21
C ALA A 143 5.03 -24.36 -1.15
N MET A 144 6.19 -24.17 -1.79
CA MET A 144 6.56 -24.93 -2.98
C MET A 144 6.89 -26.37 -2.58
N ASP A 145 6.42 -27.34 -3.37
CA ASP A 145 6.72 -28.74 -3.15
C ASP A 145 8.19 -29.02 -3.55
N ILE A 146 9.03 -29.35 -2.56
CA ILE A 146 10.47 -29.57 -2.71
C ILE A 146 10.85 -30.78 -1.88
N ALA A 147 11.53 -31.75 -2.50
CA ALA A 147 12.05 -32.95 -1.84
C ALA A 147 13.56 -33.12 -2.09
N LEU A 148 14.24 -33.83 -1.20
CA LEU A 148 15.64 -34.23 -1.32
C LEU A 148 15.70 -35.76 -1.44
N ASP A 149 16.03 -36.27 -2.62
CA ASP A 149 16.30 -37.69 -2.83
C ASP A 149 17.78 -37.98 -2.59
N TRP A 150 18.06 -39.05 -1.83
CA TRP A 150 19.43 -39.49 -1.53
C TRP A 150 19.64 -40.90 -2.08
N SER A 151 20.70 -41.08 -2.87
CA SER A 151 21.15 -42.37 -3.43
C SER A 151 22.48 -42.79 -2.85
#